data_AF-A0A2V8ZLI1-F1
#
_entry.id   AF-A0A2V8ZLI1-F1
#
_cell.length_a   1.000
_cell.length_b   1.000
_cell.length_c   1.000
_cell.angle_alpha   90.00
_cell.angle_beta   90.00
_cell.angle_gamma   90.00
#
_symmetry.space_group_name_H-M   'P 1'
#
loop_
_entity.id
_entity.type
_entity.pdbx_description
1 polymer ?
#
loop_
_entity_poly.entity_id
_entity_poly.type
_entity_poly.pdbx_seq_one_letter_code
_entity_poly.pdbx_strand_id
1 'polypeptide(L)'
;MNIAEVLSRRTTSESVQRLLLSASTQEVLADQLRAILPSGAAVGPFRLTEVRFKPGRKITAYYDTFVDTESPKGHYVRSIAVTWGPNAQADPHEEATVLTKIQAEAVRRGVAFPFQQLWTDFRDWSMRVWVSPLDARFNQLVRLSDPQHVHTMLAKTGLAESDSSRSREYRVTSI
;
A
#
# COMPACT_ATOMS: atom_id res chain seq x y z
N MET A 1 -8.93 5.76 23.06
CA MET A 1 -7.45 5.74 23.01
C MET A 1 -7.04 6.44 21.73
N ASN A 2 -6.33 7.56 21.86
CA ASN A 2 -5.93 8.41 20.74
C ASN A 2 -4.51 8.02 20.28
N ILE A 3 -4.22 8.15 18.98
CA ILE A 3 -2.89 7.89 18.43
C ILE A 3 -1.79 8.73 19.09
N ALA A 4 -2.12 9.95 19.55
CA ALA A 4 -1.21 10.81 20.31
C ALA A 4 -0.80 10.19 21.66
N GLU A 5 -1.71 9.51 22.35
CA GLU A 5 -1.44 8.83 23.62
C GLU A 5 -0.55 7.58 23.40
N VAL A 6 -0.78 6.87 22.30
CA VAL A 6 -0.03 5.65 21.92
C VAL A 6 1.37 5.97 21.41
N LEU A 7 1.62 7.19 20.95
CA LEU A 7 2.96 7.68 20.65
C LEU A 7 3.75 8.07 21.89
N SER A 8 3.17 8.08 23.09
CA SER A 8 3.90 8.36 24.33
C SER A 8 4.92 7.26 24.65
N ARG A 9 5.99 7.60 25.40
CA ARG A 9 7.06 6.64 25.75
C ARG A 9 6.61 5.50 26.69
N ARG A 10 5.39 5.54 27.21
CA ARG A 10 4.86 4.59 28.21
C ARG A 10 3.98 3.49 27.60
N THR A 11 3.85 3.46 26.28
CA THR A 11 2.92 2.57 25.59
C THR A 11 3.54 1.20 25.31
N THR A 12 2.79 0.14 25.63
CA THR A 12 3.18 -1.25 25.34
C THR A 12 2.86 -1.61 23.89
N SER A 13 3.57 -2.58 23.31
CA SER A 13 3.29 -3.11 21.97
C SER A 13 1.86 -3.65 21.84
N GLU A 14 1.33 -4.28 22.89
CA GLU A 14 -0.06 -4.76 22.94
C GLU A 14 -1.07 -3.61 22.84
N SER A 15 -0.78 -2.47 23.48
CA SER A 15 -1.63 -1.28 23.40
C SER A 15 -1.61 -0.69 21.98
N VAL A 16 -0.45 -0.69 21.31
CA VAL A 16 -0.32 -0.28 19.91
C VAL A 16 -1.15 -1.20 19.01
N GLN A 17 -0.99 -2.52 19.15
CA GLN A 17 -1.73 -3.48 18.34
C GLN A 17 -3.24 -3.36 18.55
N ARG A 18 -3.69 -3.24 19.80
CA ARG A 18 -5.11 -3.05 20.13
C ARG A 18 -5.67 -1.77 19.51
N LEU A 19 -4.92 -0.68 19.49
CA LEU A 19 -5.33 0.54 18.81
C LEU A 19 -5.46 0.31 17.30
N LEU A 20 -4.42 -0.23 16.66
CA LEU A 20 -4.36 -0.41 15.21
C LEU A 20 -5.41 -1.39 14.66
N LEU A 21 -5.90 -2.29 15.51
CA LEU A 21 -6.98 -3.23 15.20
C LEU A 21 -8.36 -2.77 15.72
N SER A 22 -8.44 -1.60 16.36
CA SER A 22 -9.72 -1.07 16.84
C SER A 22 -10.63 -0.68 15.67
N ALA A 23 -11.93 -0.92 15.83
CA ALA A 23 -12.94 -0.60 14.81
C ALA A 23 -12.87 0.88 14.39
N SER A 24 -12.73 1.80 15.35
CA SER A 24 -12.63 3.24 15.06
C SER A 24 -11.41 3.60 14.22
N THR A 25 -10.24 2.97 14.47
CA THR A 25 -9.05 3.22 13.67
C THR A 25 -9.20 2.64 12.26
N GLN A 26 -9.83 1.47 12.13
CA GLN A 26 -10.10 0.85 10.84
C GLN A 26 -11.14 1.64 10.02
N GLU A 27 -12.18 2.18 10.65
CA GLU A 27 -13.18 3.04 10.02
C GLU A 27 -12.56 4.32 9.46
N VAL A 28 -11.76 5.02 10.28
CA VAL A 28 -11.03 6.22 9.84
C VAL A 28 -10.11 5.91 8.65
N LEU A 29 -9.37 4.80 8.71
CA LEU A 29 -8.50 4.38 7.62
C LEU A 29 -9.30 4.03 6.35
N ALA A 30 -10.46 3.37 6.49
CA ALA A 30 -11.34 3.08 5.37
C ALA A 30 -11.86 4.35 4.70
N ASP A 31 -12.33 5.33 5.48
CA ASP A 31 -12.82 6.61 4.97
C ASP A 31 -11.73 7.38 4.23
N GLN A 32 -10.53 7.41 4.81
CA GLN A 32 -9.37 8.03 4.19
C GLN A 32 -8.97 7.33 2.88
N LEU A 33 -8.99 6.00 2.82
CA LEU A 33 -8.70 5.27 1.58
C LEU A 33 -9.79 5.44 0.51
N ARG A 34 -11.06 5.52 0.90
CA ARG A 34 -12.16 5.83 -0.03
C ARG A 34 -11.96 7.20 -0.69
N ALA A 35 -11.39 8.17 0.01
CA ALA A 35 -11.13 9.50 -0.54
C ALA A 35 -10.12 9.53 -1.70
N ILE A 36 -9.28 8.49 -1.84
CA ILE A 36 -8.30 8.35 -2.94
C ILE A 36 -8.69 7.28 -3.97
N LEU A 37 -9.92 6.77 -3.86
CA LEU A 37 -10.52 5.80 -4.78
C LEU A 37 -11.63 6.45 -5.62
N PRO A 38 -12.00 5.84 -6.75
CA PRO A 38 -13.19 6.23 -7.50
C PRO A 38 -14.44 6.16 -6.64
N SER A 39 -15.39 7.06 -6.90
CA SER A 39 -16.71 7.00 -6.27
C SER A 39 -17.37 5.63 -6.52
N GLY A 40 -18.03 5.09 -5.50
CA GLY A 40 -18.63 3.76 -5.53
C GLY A 40 -17.67 2.60 -5.23
N ALA A 41 -16.35 2.85 -5.10
CA ALA A 41 -15.43 1.82 -4.65
C ALA A 41 -15.64 1.47 -3.17
N ALA A 42 -15.57 0.18 -2.85
CA ALA A 42 -15.61 -0.31 -1.49
C ALA A 42 -14.21 -0.78 -1.04
N VAL A 43 -13.90 -0.56 0.24
CA VAL A 43 -12.67 -1.01 0.87
C VAL A 43 -13.03 -2.10 1.85
N GLY A 44 -12.42 -3.26 1.68
CA GLY A 44 -12.57 -4.42 2.54
C GLY A 44 -11.80 -4.31 3.84
N PRO A 45 -11.81 -5.37 4.67
CA PRO A 45 -11.11 -5.37 5.96
C PRO A 45 -9.60 -5.19 5.79
N PHE A 46 -8.98 -4.55 6.78
CA PHE A 46 -7.54 -4.39 6.85
C PHE A 46 -6.88 -5.55 7.58
N ARG A 47 -6.05 -6.31 6.86
CA ARG A 47 -5.19 -7.32 7.46
C ARG A 47 -3.85 -6.71 7.83
N LEU A 48 -3.61 -6.52 9.12
CA LEU A 48 -2.32 -6.04 9.62
C LEU A 48 -1.22 -7.09 9.38
N THR A 49 -0.15 -6.70 8.69
CA THR A 49 0.97 -7.60 8.33
C THR A 49 2.24 -7.31 9.15
N GLU A 50 2.55 -6.04 9.37
CA GLU A 50 3.74 -5.62 10.13
C GLU A 50 3.46 -4.29 10.87
N VAL A 51 4.05 -4.14 12.05
CA VAL A 51 4.07 -2.86 12.78
C VAL A 51 5.49 -2.50 13.16
N ARG A 52 5.90 -1.28 12.79
CA ARG A 52 7.15 -0.65 13.22
C ARG A 52 6.84 0.49 14.17
N PHE A 53 7.13 0.26 15.45
CA PHE A 53 6.91 1.26 16.48
C PHE A 53 8.22 1.94 16.88
N LYS A 54 8.23 3.28 16.84
CA LYS A 54 9.30 4.12 17.38
C LYS A 54 8.69 5.04 18.45
N PRO A 55 8.78 4.67 19.75
CA PRO A 55 8.18 5.42 20.86
C PRO A 55 8.57 6.90 20.83
N GLY A 56 7.60 7.80 21.07
CA GLY A 56 7.79 9.24 21.01
C GLY A 56 8.02 9.83 19.62
N ARG A 57 8.00 9.01 18.55
CA ARG A 57 8.35 9.48 17.20
C ARG A 57 7.31 9.11 16.14
N LYS A 58 7.08 7.82 15.90
CA LYS A 58 6.10 7.36 14.89
C LYS A 58 5.71 5.89 15.03
N ILE A 59 4.56 5.55 14.48
CA ILE A 59 4.12 4.18 14.21
C ILE A 59 3.98 4.04 12.71
N THR A 60 4.52 2.98 12.12
CA THR A 60 4.23 2.58 10.74
C THR A 60 3.60 1.21 10.76
N ALA A 61 2.37 1.10 10.28
CA ALA A 61 1.67 -0.18 10.13
C ALA A 61 1.53 -0.51 8.65
N TYR A 62 1.74 -1.78 8.32
CA TYR A 62 1.56 -2.33 6.99
C TYR A 62 0.30 -3.17 7.00
N TYR A 63 -0.57 -2.96 6.01
CA TYR A 63 -1.80 -3.70 5.85
C TYR A 63 -1.94 -4.22 4.43
N ASP A 64 -2.64 -5.33 4.28
CA ASP A 64 -3.28 -5.69 3.03
C ASP A 64 -4.78 -5.41 3.13
N THR A 65 -5.36 -4.87 2.06
CA THR A 65 -6.81 -4.65 1.96
C THR A 65 -7.32 -5.04 0.57
N PHE A 66 -8.60 -5.40 0.51
CA PHE A 66 -9.31 -5.61 -0.75
C PHE A 66 -9.96 -4.31 -1.18
N VAL A 67 -9.89 -3.99 -2.47
CA VAL A 67 -10.60 -2.87 -3.07
C VAL A 67 -11.53 -3.40 -4.14
N ASP A 68 -12.81 -3.10 -3.96
CA ASP A 68 -13.86 -3.54 -4.85
C ASP A 68 -14.32 -2.34 -5.65
N THR A 69 -14.42 -2.54 -6.96
CA THR A 69 -14.88 -1.51 -7.89
C THR A 69 -15.98 -2.08 -8.75
N GLU A 70 -16.85 -1.23 -9.29
CA GLU A 70 -17.90 -1.63 -10.25
C GLU A 70 -17.33 -2.21 -11.57
N SER A 71 -16.01 -2.17 -11.77
CA SER A 71 -15.34 -2.77 -12.93
C SER A 71 -15.47 -4.30 -12.94
N PRO A 72 -15.70 -4.92 -14.13
CA PRO A 72 -15.77 -6.38 -14.28
C PRO A 72 -14.50 -7.14 -13.85
N LYS A 73 -13.38 -6.44 -13.67
CA LYS A 73 -12.10 -6.98 -13.21
C LYS A 73 -11.99 -7.12 -11.69
N GLY A 74 -13.09 -6.90 -10.95
CA GLY A 74 -13.44 -7.45 -9.64
C GLY A 74 -12.30 -7.76 -8.66
N HIS A 75 -12.30 -7.08 -7.52
CA HIS A 75 -11.50 -7.36 -6.32
C HIS A 75 -9.98 -7.24 -6.48
N TYR A 76 -9.41 -6.17 -5.92
CA TYR A 76 -7.97 -5.90 -5.93
C TYR A 76 -7.36 -6.02 -4.55
N VAL A 77 -6.38 -6.91 -4.36
CA VAL A 77 -5.56 -6.91 -3.14
C VAL A 77 -4.49 -5.84 -3.25
N ARG A 78 -4.41 -4.97 -2.24
CA ARG A 78 -3.50 -3.82 -2.22
C ARG A 78 -2.81 -3.72 -0.87
N SER A 79 -1.48 -3.75 -0.90
CA SER A 79 -0.66 -3.50 0.27
C SER A 79 -0.51 -2.00 0.47
N ILE A 80 -0.71 -1.56 1.71
CA ILE A 80 -0.62 -0.17 2.13
C ILE A 80 0.32 -0.04 3.32
N ALA A 81 1.02 1.09 3.40
CA ALA A 81 1.78 1.49 4.58
C ALA A 81 1.18 2.77 5.14
N VAL A 82 0.82 2.74 6.42
CA VAL A 82 0.22 3.86 7.13
C VAL A 82 1.17 4.31 8.22
N THR A 83 1.54 5.59 8.22
CA THR A 83 2.44 6.15 9.23
C THR A 83 1.75 7.24 10.02
N TRP A 84 1.79 7.13 11.35
CA TRP A 84 1.32 8.16 12.28
C TRP A 84 2.49 8.77 13.05
N GLY A 85 2.50 10.09 13.19
CA GLY A 85 3.42 10.79 14.09
C GLY A 85 3.66 12.25 13.73
N PRO A 86 4.17 13.07 14.68
CA PRO A 86 4.40 14.51 14.48
C PRO A 86 5.41 14.80 13.35
N ASN A 87 6.36 13.89 13.11
CA ASN A 87 7.33 13.95 12.01
C ASN A 87 6.94 13.04 10.82
N ALA A 88 5.66 12.65 10.69
CA ALA A 88 5.20 12.02 9.45
C ALA A 88 5.39 12.95 8.23
N GLN A 89 5.59 14.25 8.46
CA GLN A 89 5.69 15.31 7.45
C GLN A 89 7.12 15.80 7.14
N ALA A 90 8.19 15.07 7.50
CA ALA A 90 9.55 15.55 7.19
C ALA A 90 9.73 15.85 5.68
N ASP A 91 10.38 16.99 5.41
CA ASP A 91 10.41 17.84 4.20
C ASP A 91 9.80 17.32 2.87
N PRO A 92 8.64 17.86 2.42
CA PRO A 92 7.89 17.31 1.29
C PRO A 92 8.39 17.67 -0.11
N HIS A 93 9.15 18.75 -0.34
CA HIS A 93 9.13 19.34 -1.69
C HIS A 93 9.92 18.53 -2.75
N GLU A 94 11.13 18.08 -2.41
CA GLU A 94 11.93 17.25 -3.31
C GLU A 94 11.38 15.82 -3.39
N GLU A 95 10.96 15.25 -2.25
CA GLU A 95 10.37 13.90 -2.20
C GLU A 95 9.04 13.88 -2.98
N ALA A 96 8.15 14.84 -2.80
CA ALA A 96 6.87 14.91 -3.52
C ALA A 96 7.05 15.03 -5.04
N THR A 97 8.09 15.73 -5.50
CA THR A 97 8.39 15.83 -6.93
C THR A 97 8.80 14.48 -7.51
N VAL A 98 9.63 13.73 -6.78
CA VAL A 98 10.02 12.35 -7.16
C VAL A 98 8.80 11.42 -7.12
N LEU A 99 7.99 11.49 -6.06
CA LEU A 99 6.78 10.68 -5.91
C LEU A 99 5.76 10.93 -7.02
N THR A 100 5.59 12.19 -7.44
CA THR A 100 4.69 12.55 -8.54
C THR A 100 5.13 11.90 -9.85
N LYS A 101 6.44 11.84 -10.11
CA LYS A 101 6.99 11.15 -11.30
C LYS A 101 6.76 9.63 -11.23
N ILE A 102 7.00 9.02 -10.07
CA ILE A 102 6.79 7.57 -9.86
C ILE A 102 5.29 7.23 -10.00
N GLN A 103 4.41 8.05 -9.42
CA GLN A 103 2.95 7.88 -9.55
C GLN A 103 2.51 8.02 -11.01
N ALA A 104 3.03 9.01 -11.75
CA ALA A 104 2.72 9.16 -13.17
C ALA A 104 3.17 7.93 -13.99
N GLU A 105 4.30 7.30 -13.66
CA GLU A 105 4.68 6.02 -14.27
C GLU A 105 3.71 4.89 -13.89
N ALA A 106 3.30 4.81 -12.61
CA ALA A 106 2.35 3.81 -12.14
C ALA A 106 0.99 3.92 -12.83
N VAL A 107 0.50 5.13 -13.05
CA VAL A 107 -0.73 5.41 -13.80
C VAL A 107 -0.56 4.99 -15.26
N ARG A 108 0.53 5.39 -15.93
CA ARG A 108 0.78 5.02 -17.34
C ARG A 108 0.85 3.52 -17.57
N ARG A 109 1.35 2.75 -16.59
CA ARG A 109 1.43 1.28 -16.65
C ARG A 109 0.16 0.58 -16.17
N GLY A 110 -0.83 1.33 -15.68
CA GLY A 110 -2.07 0.77 -15.13
C GLY A 110 -1.92 0.06 -13.78
N VAL A 111 -0.74 0.11 -13.15
CA VAL A 111 -0.48 -0.53 -11.85
C VAL A 111 -0.95 0.31 -10.65
N ALA A 112 -1.32 1.57 -10.89
CA ALA A 112 -1.96 2.41 -9.89
C ALA A 112 -3.45 2.08 -9.67
N PHE A 113 -4.13 1.53 -10.69
CA PHE A 113 -5.55 1.19 -10.61
C PHE A 113 -5.82 0.27 -9.40
N PRO A 114 -6.94 0.39 -8.67
CA PRO A 114 -8.02 1.35 -8.84
C PRO A 114 -7.77 2.72 -8.21
N PHE A 115 -6.64 2.92 -7.54
CA PHE A 115 -6.33 4.16 -6.84
C PHE A 115 -6.09 5.32 -7.80
N GLN A 116 -6.66 6.48 -7.46
CA GLN A 116 -6.41 7.74 -8.17
C GLN A 116 -5.11 8.38 -7.71
N GLN A 117 -4.69 8.08 -6.47
CA GLN A 117 -3.44 8.51 -5.86
C GLN A 117 -2.82 7.36 -5.07
N LEU A 118 -1.50 7.21 -5.12
CA LEU A 118 -0.78 6.15 -4.40
C LEU A 118 -0.16 6.63 -3.09
N TRP A 119 -0.29 7.92 -2.78
CA TRP A 119 0.08 8.46 -1.49
C TRP A 119 -0.75 9.69 -1.16
N THR A 120 -0.95 9.93 0.12
CA THR A 120 -1.66 11.12 0.60
C THR A 120 -1.39 11.38 2.09
N ASP A 121 -1.54 12.63 2.49
CA ASP A 121 -1.37 13.13 3.85
C ASP A 121 -2.73 13.56 4.44
N PHE A 122 -3.10 12.95 5.56
CA PHE A 122 -4.31 13.27 6.33
C PHE A 122 -3.92 14.01 7.60
N ARG A 123 -3.94 15.34 7.54
CA ARG A 123 -3.43 16.24 8.59
C ARG A 123 -4.20 16.09 9.90
N ASP A 124 -5.52 15.98 9.84
CA ASP A 124 -6.39 15.84 11.01
C ASP A 124 -6.07 14.59 11.84
N TRP A 125 -5.42 13.61 11.21
CA TRP A 125 -5.05 12.33 11.82
C TRP A 125 -3.53 12.17 12.03
N SER A 126 -2.73 13.19 11.68
CA SER A 126 -1.25 13.09 11.63
C SER A 126 -0.78 11.81 10.92
N MET A 127 -1.51 11.45 9.85
CA MET A 127 -1.44 10.16 9.19
C MET A 127 -1.01 10.34 7.74
N ARG A 128 -0.07 9.51 7.29
CA ARG A 128 0.33 9.41 5.89
C ARG A 128 0.06 8.00 5.39
N VAL A 129 -0.57 7.89 4.23
CA VAL A 129 -0.87 6.61 3.58
C VAL A 129 -0.04 6.48 2.31
N TRP A 130 0.50 5.30 2.12
CA TRP A 130 1.23 4.86 0.93
C TRP A 130 0.59 3.60 0.40
N VAL A 131 0.50 3.48 -0.91
CA VAL A 131 -0.08 2.34 -1.60
C VAL A 131 0.98 1.75 -2.53
N SER A 132 1.18 0.44 -2.42
CA SER A 132 2.05 -0.30 -3.34
C SER A 132 1.59 -0.09 -4.80
N PRO A 133 2.50 0.12 -5.76
CA PRO A 133 3.95 -0.08 -5.68
C PRO A 133 4.79 1.20 -5.46
N LEU A 134 4.23 2.24 -4.86
CA LEU A 134 4.93 3.51 -4.67
C LEU A 134 5.99 3.43 -3.56
N ASP A 135 7.28 3.54 -3.93
CA ASP A 135 8.39 3.71 -2.98
C ASP A 135 9.44 4.66 -3.60
N ALA A 136 9.72 5.78 -2.92
CA ALA A 136 10.70 6.78 -3.39
C ALA A 136 12.12 6.22 -3.52
N ARG A 137 12.50 5.24 -2.68
CA ARG A 137 13.82 4.62 -2.65
C ARG A 137 13.95 3.49 -3.68
N PHE A 138 12.84 2.90 -4.08
CA PHE A 138 12.78 1.77 -5.01
C PHE A 138 11.82 2.05 -6.18
N ASN A 139 12.15 3.07 -6.99
CA ASN A 139 11.34 3.49 -8.14
C ASN A 139 11.07 2.36 -9.17
N GLN A 140 11.92 1.34 -9.23
CA GLN A 140 11.76 0.19 -10.12
C GLN A 140 10.57 -0.69 -9.75
N LEU A 141 10.03 -0.60 -8.53
CA LEU A 141 8.88 -1.41 -8.11
C LEU A 141 7.68 -1.21 -9.03
N VAL A 142 7.44 0.01 -9.50
CA VAL A 142 6.38 0.30 -10.50
C VAL A 142 6.53 -0.56 -11.76
N ARG A 143 7.76 -0.78 -12.22
CA ARG A 143 8.03 -1.61 -13.39
C ARG A 143 7.91 -3.09 -13.08
N LEU A 144 8.36 -3.51 -11.91
CA LEU A 144 8.27 -4.89 -11.45
C LEU A 144 6.83 -5.32 -11.09
N SER A 145 5.93 -4.36 -10.86
CA SER A 145 4.51 -4.60 -10.66
C SER A 145 3.71 -4.66 -11.95
N ASP A 146 4.29 -4.30 -13.09
CA ASP A 146 3.69 -4.38 -14.42
C ASP A 146 3.97 -5.78 -15.00
N PRO A 147 2.95 -6.68 -15.10
CA PRO A 147 3.17 -8.05 -15.55
C PRO A 147 3.74 -8.13 -16.97
N GLN A 148 3.38 -7.19 -17.85
CA GLN A 148 3.90 -7.15 -19.22
C GLN A 148 5.38 -6.80 -19.21
N HIS A 149 5.80 -5.85 -18.36
CA HIS A 149 7.21 -5.52 -18.18
C HIS A 149 8.02 -6.71 -17.65
N VAL A 150 7.52 -7.39 -16.61
CA VAL A 150 8.18 -8.58 -16.03
C VAL A 150 8.29 -9.68 -17.08
N HIS A 151 7.23 -9.96 -17.84
CA HIS A 151 7.26 -10.93 -18.92
C HIS A 151 8.34 -10.60 -19.96
N THR A 152 8.40 -9.34 -20.43
CA THR A 152 9.45 -8.90 -21.37
C THR A 152 10.85 -8.97 -20.76
N MET A 153 11.02 -8.66 -19.47
CA MET A 153 12.30 -8.75 -18.78
C MET A 153 12.79 -10.21 -18.69
N LEU A 154 11.91 -11.14 -18.33
CA LEU A 154 12.22 -12.57 -18.23
C LEU A 154 12.46 -13.20 -19.61
N ALA A 155 11.74 -12.79 -20.64
CA ALA A 155 12.01 -13.27 -22.01
C ALA A 155 13.44 -12.97 -22.46
N LYS A 156 14.05 -11.87 -22.01
CA LYS A 156 15.43 -11.50 -22.35
C LYS A 156 16.49 -12.35 -21.66
N THR A 157 16.15 -13.11 -20.62
CA THR A 157 17.11 -13.98 -19.92
C THR A 157 17.26 -15.36 -20.56
N GLY A 158 16.46 -15.69 -21.59
CA GLY A 158 16.47 -17.00 -22.25
C GLY A 158 15.85 -18.13 -21.42
N LEU A 159 15.37 -17.85 -20.20
CA LEU A 159 14.74 -18.86 -19.34
C LEU A 159 13.39 -19.35 -19.88
N ALA A 160 12.72 -18.55 -20.71
CA ALA A 160 11.42 -18.88 -21.30
C ALA A 160 11.48 -19.98 -22.38
N GLU A 161 12.65 -20.22 -23.00
CA GLU A 161 12.81 -21.27 -24.03
C GLU A 161 13.10 -22.66 -23.44
N SER A 162 13.37 -22.74 -22.13
CA SER A 162 13.73 -24.00 -21.46
C SER A 162 12.52 -24.84 -21.02
N ASP A 163 11.29 -24.33 -21.14
CA ASP A 163 10.14 -24.82 -20.35
C ASP A 163 9.06 -25.57 -21.14
N SER A 164 9.29 -25.87 -22.43
CA SER A 164 8.36 -26.67 -23.22
C SER A 164 8.21 -28.13 -22.73
N SER A 165 9.11 -28.59 -21.85
CA SER A 165 9.11 -29.96 -21.31
C SER A 165 8.57 -30.12 -19.88
N ARG A 166 8.32 -29.02 -19.13
CA ARG A 166 7.90 -29.09 -17.70
C ARG A 166 6.55 -28.47 -17.36
N SER A 167 5.87 -27.86 -18.32
CA SER A 167 4.62 -27.11 -18.13
C SER A 167 3.37 -27.95 -17.78
N ARG A 168 3.49 -29.25 -17.42
CA ARG A 168 2.34 -30.15 -17.18
C ARG A 168 1.95 -30.39 -15.72
N GLU A 169 2.69 -29.89 -14.72
CA GLU A 169 2.50 -30.35 -13.34
C GLU A 169 1.88 -29.37 -12.33
N TYR A 170 1.61 -28.11 -12.68
CA TYR A 170 1.05 -27.18 -11.69
C TYR A 170 -0.38 -26.77 -12.04
N ARG A 171 -1.34 -27.39 -11.35
CA ARG A 171 -2.74 -26.98 -11.33
C ARG A 171 -2.91 -25.87 -10.31
N VAL A 172 -3.03 -24.62 -10.79
CA VAL A 172 -3.43 -23.49 -9.95
C VAL A 172 -4.90 -23.67 -9.58
N THR A 173 -5.18 -23.98 -8.33
CA THR A 173 -6.54 -23.93 -7.77
C THR A 173 -6.79 -22.53 -7.23
N SER A 174 -7.86 -21.89 -7.69
CA SER A 174 -8.37 -20.65 -7.11
C SER A 174 -8.69 -20.85 -5.63
N ILE A 175 -8.30 -19.87 -4.82
CA ILE A 175 -8.78 -19.71 -3.43
C ILE A 175 -10.14 -19.03 -3.49
#